data_AF-A0A846HQT8-F1
#
_entry.id   AF-A0A846HQT8-F1
#
_cell.length_a   1.000
_cell.length_b   1.000
_cell.length_c   1.000
_cell.angle_alpha   90.00
_cell.angle_beta   90.00
_cell.angle_gamma   90.00
#
_symmetry.space_group_name_H-M   'P 1'
#
loop_
_entity.id
_entity.type
_entity.pdbx_description
1 polymer ?
#
loop_
_entity_poly.entity_id
_entity_poly.type
_entity_poly.pdbx_seq_one_letter_code
_entity_poly.pdbx_strand_id
1 'polypeptide(L)'
;MLESNSAINVPRMEEAIAMLRQYLDAQALAPVLDIMHELTKNPEDGALLNRLFVTVEGMGIMQGAMLTYAPYIAILMSEHQFQEPD
;
A
#
# COMPACT_ATOMS: atom_id res chain seq x y z
N MET A 1 8.91 -3.73 -24.09
CA MET A 1 8.02 -2.73 -23.46
C MET A 1 7.33 -3.42 -22.31
N LEU A 2 7.83 -3.25 -21.09
CA LEU A 2 7.14 -3.72 -19.88
C LEU A 2 6.32 -2.55 -19.35
N GLU A 3 5.19 -2.27 -20.01
CA GLU A 3 4.15 -1.48 -19.37
C GLU A 3 3.38 -2.44 -18.47
N SER A 4 3.71 -2.45 -17.19
CA SER A 4 2.88 -3.10 -16.18
C SER A 4 2.57 -2.11 -15.09
N ASN A 5 2.00 -0.98 -15.52
CA ASN A 5 1.11 -0.21 -14.65
C ASN A 5 -0.20 -1.01 -14.51
N SER A 6 -0.11 -2.15 -13.84
CA SER A 6 -1.29 -2.97 -13.53
C SER A 6 -2.09 -2.19 -12.49
N ALA A 7 -3.29 -1.75 -12.88
CA ALA A 7 -4.19 -1.06 -11.96
C ALA A 7 -4.33 -1.84 -10.65
N ILE A 8 -4.27 -1.12 -9.52
CA ILE A 8 -4.47 -1.72 -8.20
C ILE A 8 -5.85 -2.39 -8.11
N ASN A 9 -5.90 -3.54 -7.45
CA ASN A 9 -7.15 -4.22 -7.13
C ASN A 9 -7.87 -3.46 -6.00
N VAL A 10 -8.81 -2.58 -6.39
CA VAL A 10 -9.56 -1.72 -5.46
C VAL A 10 -10.26 -2.52 -4.34
N PRO A 11 -11.01 -3.60 -4.62
CA PRO A 11 -11.63 -4.40 -3.55
C PRO A 11 -10.64 -4.90 -2.50
N ARG A 12 -9.47 -5.39 -2.91
CA ARG A 12 -8.43 -5.85 -1.98
C ARG A 12 -7.78 -4.71 -1.20
N MET A 13 -7.66 -3.53 -1.83
CA MET A 13 -7.18 -2.32 -1.15
C MET A 13 -8.18 -1.87 -0.07
N GLU A 14 -9.47 -1.86 -0.36
CA GLU A 14 -10.52 -1.51 0.61
C GLU A 14 -10.60 -2.50 1.77
N GLU A 15 -10.47 -3.80 1.50
CA GLU A 15 -10.37 -4.84 2.54
C GLU A 15 -9.16 -4.59 3.46
N ALA A 16 -7.99 -4.31 2.88
CA ALA A 16 -6.80 -3.95 3.64
C ALA A 16 -7.01 -2.71 4.51
N ILE A 17 -7.62 -1.64 3.99
CA ILE A 17 -7.95 -0.43 4.76
C ILE A 17 -8.86 -0.78 5.95
N ALA A 18 -9.88 -1.61 5.74
CA ALA A 18 -10.81 -2.01 6.78
C ALA A 18 -10.11 -2.81 7.89
N MET A 19 -9.28 -3.78 7.52
CA MET A 19 -8.50 -4.60 8.47
C MET A 19 -7.54 -3.75 9.28
N LEU A 20 -6.81 -2.84 8.64
CA LEU A 20 -5.88 -1.95 9.34
C LEU A 20 -6.59 -1.04 10.34
N ARG A 21 -7.74 -0.46 9.97
CA ARG A 21 -8.54 0.38 10.88
C ARG A 21 -9.15 -0.40 12.05
N GLN A 22 -9.44 -1.69 11.84
CA GLN A 22 -10.04 -2.54 12.87
C GLN A 22 -9.02 -2.95 13.93
N TYR A 23 -7.78 -3.24 13.53
CA TYR A 23 -6.79 -3.89 14.40
C TYR A 23 -5.64 -2.98 14.83
N LEU A 24 -5.42 -1.84 14.15
CA LEU A 24 -4.33 -0.92 14.44
C LEU A 24 -4.87 0.48 14.72
N ASP A 25 -4.09 1.29 15.44
CA ASP A 25 -4.47 2.67 15.72
C ASP A 25 -4.49 3.48 14.42
N ALA A 26 -5.71 3.89 14.02
CA ALA A 26 -5.93 4.65 12.80
C ALA A 26 -5.17 5.99 12.78
N GLN A 27 -4.86 6.58 13.94
CA GLN A 27 -4.05 7.81 13.99
C GLN A 27 -2.58 7.53 13.64
N ALA A 28 -2.05 6.40 14.09
CA ALA A 28 -0.68 5.98 13.80
C ALA A 28 -0.49 5.60 12.32
N LEU A 29 -1.57 5.14 11.67
CA LEU A 29 -1.57 4.75 10.26
C LEU A 29 -2.16 5.79 9.30
N ALA A 30 -2.59 6.96 9.80
CA ALA A 30 -3.28 7.96 8.98
C ALA A 30 -2.54 8.28 7.65
N PRO A 31 -1.21 8.51 7.64
CA PRO A 31 -0.49 8.79 6.40
C PRO A 31 -0.59 7.66 5.36
N VAL A 32 -0.64 6.41 5.80
CA VAL A 32 -0.74 5.23 4.91
C VAL A 32 -2.18 5.04 4.45
N LEU A 33 -3.15 5.15 5.38
CA LEU A 33 -4.57 4.97 5.08
C LEU A 33 -5.08 6.03 4.10
N ASP A 34 -4.57 7.27 4.19
CA ASP A 34 -4.93 8.35 3.27
C ASP A 34 -4.45 8.02 1.84
N ILE A 35 -3.20 7.58 1.68
CA ILE A 35 -2.66 7.19 0.37
C ILE A 35 -3.41 5.98 -0.20
N MET A 36 -3.68 4.96 0.63
CA MET A 36 -4.47 3.79 0.21
C MET A 36 -5.87 4.22 -0.27
N HIS A 37 -6.51 5.17 0.41
CA HIS A 37 -7.82 5.69 0.01
C HIS A 37 -7.78 6.60 -1.24
N GLU A 38 -6.67 7.28 -1.51
CA GLU A 38 -6.46 7.98 -2.78
C GLU A 38 -6.24 6.99 -3.94
N LEU A 39 -5.53 5.89 -3.69
CA LEU A 39 -5.31 4.81 -4.65
C LEU A 39 -6.59 4.05 -5.00
N THR A 40 -7.58 3.93 -4.10
CA THR A 40 -8.88 3.34 -4.48
C THR A 40 -9.64 4.21 -5.48
N LYS A 41 -9.35 5.52 -5.53
CA LYS A 41 -9.95 6.47 -6.49
C LYS A 41 -9.12 6.58 -7.77
N ASN A 42 -7.81 6.42 -7.67
CA ASN A 42 -6.86 6.53 -8.79
C ASN A 42 -5.94 5.29 -8.83
N PRO A 43 -6.46 4.11 -9.17
CA PRO A 43 -5.73 2.83 -9.05
C PRO A 43 -4.55 2.67 -10.02
N GLU A 44 -4.43 3.56 -11.00
CA GLU A 44 -3.36 3.58 -12.01
C GLU A 44 -2.31 4.66 -11.72
N ASP A 45 -2.45 5.39 -10.62
CA ASP A 45 -1.53 6.47 -10.25
C ASP A 45 -0.24 5.89 -9.62
N GLY A 46 0.75 5.68 -10.48
CA GLY A 46 2.07 5.20 -10.08
C GLY A 46 2.79 6.12 -9.08
N ALA A 47 2.48 7.42 -9.05
CA ALA A 47 3.09 8.34 -8.09
C ALA A 47 2.49 8.15 -6.69
N LEU A 48 1.17 7.92 -6.59
CA LEU A 48 0.53 7.54 -5.33
C LEU A 48 1.03 6.17 -4.84
N LEU A 49 1.23 5.23 -5.76
CA LEU A 49 1.77 3.92 -5.42
C LEU A 49 3.22 4.02 -4.92
N ASN A 50 4.08 4.81 -5.57
CA ASN A 50 5.44 5.10 -5.08
C ASN A 50 5.43 5.77 -3.70
N ARG A 51 4.51 6.71 -3.48
CA ARG A 51 4.34 7.37 -2.18
C ARG A 51 3.92 6.39 -1.09
N LEU A 52 3.09 5.40 -1.42
CA LEU A 52 2.72 4.32 -0.49
C LEU A 52 3.95 3.52 -0.07
N PHE A 53 4.82 3.12 -1.01
CA PHE A 53 6.07 2.40 -0.72
C PHE A 53 6.95 3.18 0.27
N VAL A 54 7.28 4.43 -0.05
CA VAL A 54 8.12 5.29 0.81
C VAL A 54 7.50 5.48 2.20
N THR A 55 6.18 5.66 2.27
CA THR A 55 5.48 5.84 3.55
C THR A 55 5.51 4.57 4.39
N VAL A 56 5.36 3.40 3.76
CA VAL A 56 5.40 2.10 4.43
C VAL A 56 6.81 1.77 4.94
N GLU A 57 7.85 2.02 4.15
CA GLU A 57 9.25 1.86 4.57
C GLU A 57 9.61 2.76 5.76
N GLY A 58 9.03 3.97 5.81
CA GLY A 58 9.22 4.93 6.90
C GLY A 58 8.57 4.53 8.23
N MET A 59 7.73 3.49 8.29
CA MET A 59 7.00 3.12 9.51
C MET A 59 7.82 2.31 10.54
N GLY A 60 9.01 1.81 10.16
CA GLY A 60 9.85 1.00 11.05
C GLY A 60 9.09 -0.20 11.63
N ILE A 61 9.03 -0.31 12.97
CA ILE A 61 8.41 -1.47 13.66
C ILE A 61 6.93 -1.66 13.31
N MET A 62 6.20 -0.58 12.99
CA MET A 62 4.78 -0.69 12.63
C MET A 62 4.55 -1.36 11.27
N GLN A 63 5.57 -1.45 10.42
CA GLN A 63 5.49 -2.15 9.14
C GLN A 63 5.08 -3.63 9.33
N GLY A 64 5.68 -4.34 10.29
CA GLY A 64 5.38 -5.75 10.54
C GLY A 64 3.93 -5.99 10.98
N ALA A 65 3.40 -5.10 11.82
CA ALA A 65 2.01 -5.16 12.26
C ALA A 65 1.04 -4.89 11.09
N MET A 66 1.35 -3.88 10.25
CA MET A 66 0.56 -3.57 9.06
C MET A 66 0.50 -4.76 8.08
N LEU A 67 1.65 -5.37 7.76
CA LEU A 67 1.73 -6.49 6.81
C LEU A 67 0.99 -7.74 7.30
N THR A 68 0.79 -7.88 8.61
CA THR A 68 0.00 -8.98 9.20
C THR A 68 -1.48 -8.85 8.86
N TYR A 69 -2.04 -7.64 8.92
CA TYR A 69 -3.46 -7.38 8.69
C TYR A 69 -3.80 -7.00 7.24
N ALA A 70 -2.79 -6.55 6.48
CA ALA A 70 -2.93 -6.14 5.08
C ALA A 70 -2.00 -6.96 4.16
N PRO A 71 -2.26 -8.27 3.95
CA PRO A 71 -1.42 -9.12 3.10
C PRO A 71 -1.36 -8.64 1.65
N TYR A 72 -2.38 -7.92 1.18
CA TYR A 72 -2.36 -7.30 -0.15
C TYR A 72 -1.25 -6.25 -0.29
N ILE A 73 -0.95 -5.51 0.78
CA ILE A 73 0.16 -4.56 0.80
C ILE A 73 1.49 -5.31 0.67
N ALA A 74 1.66 -6.47 1.34
CA ALA A 74 2.88 -7.28 1.20
C ALA A 74 3.14 -7.72 -0.26
N ILE A 75 2.06 -8.06 -0.99
CA ILE A 75 2.14 -8.42 -2.41
C ILE A 75 2.61 -7.21 -3.23
N LEU A 76 1.99 -6.04 -3.04
CA LEU A 76 2.39 -4.81 -3.74
C LEU A 76 3.84 -4.43 -3.45
N MET A 77 4.30 -4.52 -2.19
CA MET A 77 5.69 -4.27 -1.79
C MET A 77 6.65 -5.20 -2.51
N SER A 78 6.30 -6.48 -2.61
CA SER A 78 7.12 -7.46 -3.31
C SER A 78 7.20 -7.14 -4.80
N GLU A 79 6.07 -6.84 -5.45
CA GLU A 79 6.02 -6.51 -6.88
C GLU A 79 6.84 -5.26 -7.22
N HIS A 80 6.84 -4.24 -6.37
CA HIS A 80 7.66 -3.04 -6.56
C HIS A 80 9.14 -3.27 -6.31
N GLN A 81 9.51 -4.14 -5.36
CA GLN A 81 10.93 -4.48 -5.12
C GLN A 81 11.58 -5.19 -6.33
N PHE A 82 10.79 -5.86 -7.17
CA PHE A 82 11.28 -6.47 -8.41
C PHE A 82 11.28 -5.51 -9.62
N GLN A 83 10.84 -4.26 -9.43
CA GLN A 83 11.03 -3.17 -10.38
C GLN A 83 12.32 -2.41 -10.03
N GLU A 84 13.47 -3.11 -10.05
CA GLU A 84 14.76 -2.42 -9.90
C GLU A 84 14.97 -1.42 -11.06
N PRO A 85 15.54 -0.23 -10.78
CA PRO A 85 15.92 0.71 -11.82
C PRO A 85 17.23 0.25 -12.47
N ASP A 86 17.19 -0.08 -13.76
CA ASP A 86 18.36 -0.05 -14.65
C ASP A 86 18.90 1.39 -14.79
#